data_AF-A0A5A7N5E9-F1
#
_entry.id   AF-A0A5A7N5E9-F1
#
_cell.length_a   1.000
_cell.length_b   1.000
_cell.length_c   1.000
_cell.angle_alpha   90.00
_cell.angle_beta   90.00
_cell.angle_gamma   90.00
#
_symmetry.space_group_name_H-M   'P 1'
#
loop_
_entity.id
_entity.type
_entity.pdbx_description
1 polymer ?
#
loop_
_entity_poly.entity_id
_entity_poly.type
_entity_poly.pdbx_seq_one_letter_code
_entity_poly.pdbx_strand_id
1 'polypeptide(L)'
;MTFSNPYGWAVLAGISLSGIIIRHFFNLRHHGKTHGGLIALAVAIFVLTMIFAADMQHRAQAALKPDGAISYADVEPIISRHCTSCHAAQPSHEFFEITPADVMLETKAQLEQHAARVRAQAVEADIMPLGNETGMTPAERARLGAYLDQLRDQKSAP
;
A
#
# COMPACT_ATOMS: atom_id res chain seq x y z
N MET A 1 -2.97 -3.10 6.26
CA MET A 1 -2.66 -4.39 5.60
C MET A 1 -3.07 -5.65 6.38
N THR A 2 -3.27 -5.67 7.71
CA THR A 2 -3.59 -6.94 8.44
C THR A 2 -4.92 -6.99 9.20
N PHE A 3 -5.48 -5.86 9.65
CA PHE A 3 -6.63 -5.87 10.58
C PHE A 3 -8.00 -5.58 9.94
N SER A 4 -8.07 -5.39 8.62
CA SER A 4 -9.32 -5.03 7.92
C SER A 4 -9.54 -5.81 6.62
N ASN A 5 -8.96 -7.02 6.50
CA ASN A 5 -9.19 -7.92 5.38
C ASN A 5 -10.01 -9.14 5.84
N PRO A 6 -11.15 -9.48 5.19
CA PRO A 6 -11.96 -10.65 5.55
C PRO A 6 -11.19 -11.98 5.56
N TYR A 7 -10.08 -12.07 4.82
CA TYR A 7 -9.23 -13.27 4.74
C TYR A 7 -7.96 -13.21 5.61
N GLY A 8 -7.80 -12.17 6.45
CA GLY A 8 -6.62 -12.03 7.30
C GLY A 8 -6.37 -13.22 8.22
N TRP A 9 -7.44 -13.83 8.74
CA TRP A 9 -7.36 -15.05 9.56
C TRP A 9 -6.78 -16.25 8.81
N ALA A 10 -7.07 -16.39 7.52
CA ALA A 10 -6.61 -17.52 6.71
C ALA A 10 -5.10 -17.41 6.44
N VAL A 11 -4.62 -16.19 6.17
CA VAL A 11 -3.18 -15.90 6.04
C VAL A 11 -2.45 -16.19 7.36
N LEU A 12 -3.01 -15.75 8.49
CA LEU A 12 -2.45 -16.04 9.82
C LEU A 12 -2.42 -17.55 10.11
N ALA A 13 -3.46 -18.28 9.77
CA ALA A 13 -3.51 -19.74 9.92
C ALA A 13 -2.43 -20.43 9.08
N GLY A 14 -2.24 -20.03 7.81
CA GLY A 14 -1.22 -20.57 6.92
C GLY A 14 0.21 -20.33 7.42
N ILE A 15 0.51 -19.10 7.87
CA ILE A 15 1.81 -18.76 8.47
C ILE A 15 2.03 -19.57 9.75
N SER A 16 1.01 -19.68 10.61
CA SER A 16 1.09 -20.44 11.86
C SER A 16 1.35 -21.93 11.61
N LEU A 17 0.67 -22.52 10.63
CA LEU A 17 0.85 -23.92 10.25
C LEU A 17 2.26 -24.19 9.75
N SER A 18 2.81 -23.31 8.89
CA SER A 18 4.21 -23.41 8.45
C SER A 18 5.18 -23.38 9.65
N GLY A 19 4.97 -22.45 10.59
CA GLY A 19 5.78 -22.35 11.81
C GLY A 19 5.72 -23.61 12.70
N ILE A 20 4.53 -24.21 12.86
CA ILE A 20 4.33 -25.46 13.61
C ILE A 20 5.12 -26.60 12.97
N ILE A 21 5.08 -26.75 11.64
CA ILE A 21 5.79 -27.81 10.92
C ILE A 21 7.30 -27.62 11.01
N ILE A 22 7.79 -26.38 10.92
CA ILE A 22 9.22 -26.06 11.10
C ILE A 22 9.66 -26.48 12.50
N ARG A 23 8.91 -26.08 13.54
CA ARG A 23 9.22 -26.47 14.93
C ARG A 23 9.20 -27.99 15.10
N HIS A 24 8.23 -28.66 14.50
CA HIS A 24 8.15 -30.12 14.53
C HIS A 24 9.37 -30.78 13.88
N PHE A 25 9.80 -30.31 12.70
CA PHE A 25 11.02 -30.81 12.05
C PHE A 25 12.25 -30.68 12.95
N PHE A 26 12.43 -29.52 13.60
CA PHE A 26 13.55 -29.33 14.52
C PHE A 26 13.45 -30.26 15.73
N ASN A 27 12.27 -30.47 16.30
CA ASN A 27 12.10 -31.44 17.38
C ASN A 27 12.54 -32.85 16.95
N LEU A 28 12.11 -33.34 15.78
CA LEU A 28 12.56 -34.65 15.28
C LEU A 28 14.07 -34.69 15.02
N ARG A 29 14.64 -33.62 14.45
CA ARG A 29 16.08 -33.52 14.19
C ARG A 29 16.89 -33.63 15.48
N HIS A 30 16.48 -32.98 16.57
CA HIS A 30 17.15 -33.08 17.87
C HIS A 30 17.08 -34.51 18.45
N HIS A 31 16.06 -35.29 18.10
CA HIS A 31 15.94 -36.71 18.43
C HIS A 31 16.61 -37.64 17.40
N GLY A 32 17.48 -37.12 16.52
CA GLY A 32 18.23 -37.91 15.54
C GLY A 32 17.42 -38.38 14.33
N LYS A 33 16.15 -37.97 14.19
CA LYS A 33 15.27 -38.34 13.06
C LYS A 33 15.18 -37.18 12.08
N THR A 34 15.81 -37.29 10.91
CA THR A 34 15.74 -36.24 9.88
C THR A 34 14.73 -36.59 8.78
N HIS A 35 13.64 -35.80 8.70
CA HIS A 35 12.63 -35.93 7.65
C HIS A 35 12.60 -34.65 6.79
N GLY A 36 13.45 -34.59 5.76
CA GLY A 36 13.58 -33.39 4.90
C GLY A 36 12.26 -32.96 4.24
N GLY A 37 11.33 -33.90 4.00
CA GLY A 37 10.00 -33.62 3.48
C GLY A 37 9.18 -32.64 4.34
N LEU A 38 9.41 -32.58 5.65
CA LEU A 38 8.71 -31.63 6.53
C LEU A 38 9.11 -30.18 6.26
N ILE A 39 10.38 -29.91 5.98
CA ILE A 39 10.83 -28.56 5.60
C ILE A 39 10.30 -28.19 4.22
N ALA A 40 10.35 -29.11 3.25
CA ALA A 40 9.77 -28.88 1.93
C ALA A 40 8.27 -28.55 2.03
N LEU A 41 7.53 -29.27 2.87
CA LEU A 41 6.12 -29.01 3.15
C LEU A 41 5.89 -27.64 3.79
N ALA A 42 6.68 -27.27 4.81
CA ALA A 42 6.55 -25.97 5.46
C ALA A 42 6.82 -24.80 4.51
N VAL A 43 7.84 -24.93 3.65
CA VAL A 43 8.17 -23.93 2.61
C VAL A 43 7.03 -23.85 1.59
N ALA A 44 6.52 -24.99 1.13
CA ALA A 44 5.39 -25.02 0.18
C ALA A 44 4.15 -24.34 0.76
N ILE A 45 3.78 -24.64 2.00
CA ILE A 45 2.64 -24.00 2.69
C ILE A 45 2.87 -22.50 2.83
N PHE A 46 4.07 -22.07 3.20
CA PHE A 46 4.40 -20.65 3.33
C PHE A 46 4.28 -19.92 1.99
N VAL A 47 4.89 -20.45 0.92
CA VAL A 47 4.84 -19.86 -0.42
C VAL A 47 3.40 -19.80 -0.94
N LEU A 48 2.61 -20.87 -0.80
CA LEU A 48 1.20 -20.87 -1.19
C LEU A 48 0.39 -19.84 -0.41
N THR A 49 0.66 -19.68 0.88
CA THR A 49 0.02 -18.64 1.70
C THR A 49 0.35 -17.23 1.20
N MET A 50 1.60 -16.98 0.80
CA MET A 50 2.02 -15.69 0.24
C MET A 50 1.39 -15.41 -1.12
N ILE A 51 1.34 -16.41 -2.01
CA ILE A 51 0.68 -16.27 -3.32
C ILE A 51 -0.82 -15.96 -3.13
N PHE A 52 -1.47 -16.67 -2.22
CA PHE A 52 -2.88 -16.41 -1.88
C PHE A 52 -3.10 -14.99 -1.34
N ALA A 53 -2.25 -14.53 -0.43
CA ALA A 53 -2.34 -13.18 0.11
C ALA A 53 -2.15 -12.10 -0.98
N ALA A 54 -1.18 -12.31 -1.87
CA ALA A 54 -0.89 -11.39 -2.97
C ALA A 54 -2.05 -11.32 -3.98
N ASP A 55 -2.64 -12.46 -4.36
CA ASP A 55 -3.81 -12.51 -5.25
C ASP A 55 -5.01 -11.79 -4.64
N MET A 56 -5.31 -12.02 -3.37
CA MET A 56 -6.40 -11.33 -2.67
C MET A 56 -6.19 -9.81 -2.62
N GLN A 57 -4.96 -9.36 -2.35
CA GLN A 57 -4.64 -7.93 -2.37
C GLN A 57 -4.79 -7.34 -3.78
N HIS A 58 -4.32 -8.04 -4.80
CA HIS A 58 -4.42 -7.58 -6.19
C HIS A 58 -5.88 -7.44 -6.63
N ARG A 59 -6.73 -8.42 -6.30
CA ARG A 59 -8.18 -8.35 -6.59
C ARG A 59 -8.87 -7.22 -5.86
N ALA A 60 -8.53 -7.00 -4.58
CA ALA A 60 -9.09 -5.90 -3.81
C ALA A 60 -8.71 -4.53 -4.41
N GLN A 61 -7.47 -4.36 -4.87
CA GLN A 61 -7.03 -3.15 -5.56
C GLN A 61 -7.71 -2.97 -6.92
N ALA A 62 -7.84 -4.06 -7.69
CA ALA A 62 -8.53 -4.04 -8.98
C ALA A 62 -10.00 -3.62 -8.84
N ALA A 63 -10.68 -4.06 -7.78
CA ALA A 63 -12.07 -3.69 -7.49
C ALA A 63 -12.27 -2.20 -7.14
N LEU A 64 -11.20 -1.51 -6.73
CA LEU A 64 -11.22 -0.07 -6.41
C LEU A 64 -10.78 0.80 -7.58
N LYS A 65 -10.36 0.20 -8.70
CA LYS A 65 -9.87 0.95 -9.85
C LYS A 65 -11.03 1.75 -10.46
N PRO A 66 -10.91 3.07 -10.59
CA PRO A 66 -11.97 3.88 -11.22
C PRO A 66 -12.10 3.56 -12.71
N ASP A 67 -13.33 3.60 -13.21
CA ASP A 67 -13.61 3.48 -14.64
C ASP A 67 -13.39 4.83 -15.35
N GLY A 68 -12.69 4.79 -16.48
CA GLY A 68 -12.53 5.95 -17.37
C GLY A 68 -11.41 6.93 -17.01
N ALA A 69 -11.40 8.06 -17.70
CA ALA A 69 -10.44 9.15 -17.49
C ALA A 69 -10.78 9.91 -16.20
N ILE A 70 -9.77 10.22 -15.38
CA ILE A 70 -9.95 10.93 -14.12
C ILE A 70 -9.50 12.36 -14.33
N SER A 71 -10.35 13.31 -13.96
CA SER A 71 -10.02 14.73 -14.06
C SER A 71 -9.34 15.22 -12.78
N TYR A 72 -8.68 16.38 -12.86
CA TYR A 72 -8.14 17.02 -11.65
C TYR A 72 -9.22 17.33 -10.60
N ALA A 73 -10.44 17.67 -11.04
CA ALA A 73 -11.56 17.95 -10.13
C ALA A 73 -11.97 16.73 -9.29
N ASP A 74 -11.65 15.51 -9.74
CA ASP A 74 -11.93 14.28 -9.00
C ASP A 74 -10.92 14.00 -7.87
N VAL A 75 -9.73 14.60 -7.95
CA VAL A 75 -8.62 14.39 -7.00
C VAL A 75 -8.28 15.62 -6.17
N GLU A 76 -8.68 16.82 -6.61
CA GLU A 76 -8.49 18.06 -5.87
C GLU A 76 -9.07 17.98 -4.44
N PRO A 77 -10.28 17.46 -4.19
CA PRO A 77 -10.81 17.33 -2.83
C PRO A 77 -9.99 16.38 -1.97
N ILE A 78 -9.42 15.33 -2.57
CA ILE A 78 -8.56 14.35 -1.89
C ILE A 78 -7.27 15.05 -1.45
N ILE A 79 -6.62 15.77 -2.36
CA ILE A 79 -5.39 16.51 -2.05
C ILE A 79 -5.63 17.61 -1.01
N SER A 80 -6.69 18.39 -1.17
CA SER A 80 -7.04 19.46 -0.24
C SER A 80 -7.38 18.95 1.15
N ARG A 81 -7.93 17.74 1.27
CA ARG A 81 -8.29 17.16 2.57
C ARG A 81 -7.09 16.50 3.26
N HIS A 82 -6.25 15.83 2.48
CA HIS A 82 -5.27 14.88 3.00
C HIS A 82 -3.82 15.38 2.93
N CYS A 83 -3.53 16.41 2.14
CA CYS A 83 -2.14 16.79 1.85
C CYS A 83 -1.82 18.25 2.21
N THR A 84 -2.73 19.19 1.95
CA THR A 84 -2.42 20.63 2.04
C THR A 84 -2.22 21.16 3.46
N SER A 85 -2.67 20.45 4.50
CA SER A 85 -2.41 20.86 5.89
C SER A 85 -0.91 20.93 6.21
N CYS A 86 -0.11 20.05 5.59
CA CYS A 86 1.34 19.97 5.75
C CYS A 86 2.08 20.45 4.49
N HIS A 87 1.53 20.16 3.30
CA HIS A 87 2.15 20.45 1.99
C HIS A 87 1.53 21.70 1.32
N ALA A 88 1.48 22.81 2.05
CA ALA A 88 1.07 24.12 1.54
C ALA A 88 2.19 25.15 1.74
N ALA A 89 2.11 26.29 1.05
CA ALA A 89 3.03 27.41 1.24
C ALA A 89 3.03 27.94 2.67
N GLN A 90 1.89 27.85 3.36
CA GLN A 90 1.75 28.09 4.79
C GLN A 90 1.03 26.88 5.41
N PRO A 91 1.78 25.89 5.94
CA PRO A 91 1.18 24.74 6.60
C PRO A 91 0.32 25.18 7.79
N SER A 92 -0.83 24.52 7.95
CA SER A 92 -1.75 24.76 9.07
C SER A 92 -1.64 23.71 10.17
N HIS A 93 -0.86 22.66 9.93
CA HIS A 93 -0.65 21.57 10.88
C HIS A 93 0.32 21.98 11.99
N GLU A 94 -0.05 21.69 13.25
CA GLU A 94 0.67 22.16 14.45
C GLU A 94 2.13 21.71 14.55
N PHE A 95 2.48 20.60 13.90
CA PHE A 95 3.85 20.04 13.90
C PHE A 95 4.73 20.52 12.74
N PHE A 96 4.20 21.36 11.84
CA PHE A 96 4.95 21.84 10.67
C PHE A 96 4.87 23.36 10.55
N GLU A 97 5.96 24.05 10.87
CA GLU A 97 6.09 25.49 10.64
C GLU A 97 6.48 25.82 9.18
N ILE A 98 7.10 24.86 8.49
CA ILE A 98 7.54 24.97 7.10
C ILE A 98 7.12 23.74 6.30
N THR A 99 6.93 23.93 4.99
CA THR A 99 6.55 22.87 4.06
C THR A 99 7.59 21.73 4.04
N PRO A 100 7.20 20.48 4.33
CA PRO A 100 8.13 19.36 4.33
C PRO A 100 8.73 19.11 2.94
N ALA A 101 10.05 18.92 2.90
CA ALA A 101 10.81 18.62 1.68
C ALA A 101 10.57 19.60 0.51
N ASP A 102 10.12 20.83 0.83
CA ASP A 102 9.76 21.87 -0.14
C ASP A 102 8.71 21.38 -1.17
N VAL A 103 7.77 20.54 -0.71
CA VAL A 103 6.68 20.00 -1.54
C VAL A 103 5.39 20.72 -1.22
N MET A 104 4.94 21.57 -2.12
CA MET A 104 3.62 22.20 -2.06
C MET A 104 2.65 21.44 -2.96
N LEU A 105 1.37 21.36 -2.60
CA LEU A 105 0.34 20.58 -3.31
C LEU A 105 -1.01 21.32 -3.41
N GLU A 106 -1.00 22.66 -3.32
CA GLU A 106 -2.21 23.49 -3.33
C GLU A 106 -2.81 23.64 -4.73
N THR A 107 -2.01 23.46 -5.78
CA THR A 107 -2.43 23.66 -7.16
C THR A 107 -2.19 22.43 -8.03
N LYS A 108 -2.92 22.33 -9.13
CA LYS A 108 -2.71 21.30 -10.16
C LYS A 108 -1.26 21.23 -10.64
N ALA A 109 -0.66 22.39 -10.94
CA ALA A 109 0.72 22.46 -11.44
C ALA A 109 1.74 21.91 -10.43
N GLN A 110 1.56 22.23 -9.15
CA GLN A 110 2.39 21.71 -8.07
C GLN A 110 2.22 20.19 -7.90
N LEU A 111 0.99 19.68 -7.97
CA LEU A 111 0.72 18.23 -7.97
C LEU A 111 1.42 17.52 -9.14
N GLU A 112 1.33 18.08 -10.34
CA GLU A 112 1.99 17.52 -11.54
C GLU A 112 3.51 17.52 -11.41
N GLN A 113 4.10 18.59 -10.86
CA GLN A 113 5.53 18.70 -10.60
C GLN A 113 6.01 17.61 -9.63
N HIS A 114 5.20 17.27 -8.63
CA HIS A 114 5.53 16.27 -7.60
C HIS A 114 4.86 14.91 -7.80
N ALA A 115 4.24 14.66 -8.96
CA ALA A 115 3.39 13.50 -9.19
C ALA A 115 4.05 12.16 -8.84
N ALA A 116 5.32 11.96 -9.24
CA ALA A 116 6.06 10.74 -8.94
C ALA A 116 6.28 10.55 -7.42
N ARG A 117 6.56 11.63 -6.69
CA ARG A 117 6.76 11.59 -5.23
C ARG A 117 5.44 11.33 -4.51
N VAL A 118 4.36 11.99 -4.92
CA VAL A 118 3.02 11.76 -4.38
C VAL A 118 2.59 10.31 -4.60
N ARG A 119 2.82 9.77 -5.81
CA ARG A 119 2.52 8.37 -6.12
C ARG A 119 3.29 7.40 -5.21
N ALA A 120 4.60 7.62 -5.07
CA ALA A 120 5.43 6.76 -4.23
C ALA A 120 5.00 6.78 -2.75
N GLN A 121 4.74 7.96 -2.19
CA GLN A 121 4.49 8.11 -0.74
C GLN A 121 3.04 7.88 -0.34
N ALA A 122 2.10 8.47 -1.10
CA ALA A 122 0.68 8.41 -0.77
C ALA A 122 0.01 7.16 -1.33
N VAL A 123 0.46 6.60 -2.46
CA VAL A 123 -0.23 5.47 -3.12
C VAL A 123 0.49 4.15 -2.91
N GLU A 124 1.79 4.07 -3.23
CA GLU A 124 2.53 2.80 -3.19
C GLU A 124 2.94 2.41 -1.77
N ALA A 125 3.53 3.36 -1.03
CA ALA A 125 4.02 3.11 0.32
C ALA A 125 2.93 3.22 1.39
N ASP A 126 1.81 3.89 1.10
CA ASP A 126 0.71 4.15 2.05
C ASP A 126 1.23 4.78 3.37
N ILE A 127 2.23 5.66 3.26
CA ILE A 127 2.79 6.37 4.43
C ILE A 127 2.24 7.78 4.59
N MET A 128 1.67 8.33 3.51
CA MET A 128 0.99 9.61 3.51
C MET A 128 -0.53 9.41 3.34
N PRO A 129 -1.36 10.15 4.09
CA PRO A 129 -1.00 11.08 5.19
C PRO A 129 -0.35 10.36 6.38
N LEU A 130 0.49 11.06 7.15
CA LEU A 130 1.20 10.44 8.27
C LEU A 130 0.21 9.81 9.25
N GLY A 131 0.41 8.52 9.54
CA GLY A 131 -0.51 7.75 10.41
C GLY A 131 -1.95 7.65 9.88
N ASN A 132 -2.18 8.05 8.63
CA ASN A 132 -3.50 8.26 8.04
C ASN A 132 -4.44 9.15 8.90
N GLU A 133 -3.90 10.20 9.50
CA GLU A 133 -4.59 11.07 10.47
C GLU A 133 -5.90 11.68 9.94
N THR A 134 -5.98 11.93 8.63
CA THR A 134 -7.15 12.51 7.95
C THR A 134 -8.11 11.46 7.39
N GLY A 135 -7.80 10.16 7.56
CA GLY A 135 -8.67 9.05 7.18
C GLY A 135 -8.78 8.82 5.67
N MET A 136 -7.69 9.02 4.91
CA MET A 136 -7.64 8.75 3.47
C MET A 136 -7.97 7.28 3.19
N THR A 137 -9.05 7.06 2.45
CA THR A 137 -9.58 5.73 2.18
C THR A 137 -8.80 5.01 1.06
N PRO A 138 -8.88 3.67 0.99
CA PRO A 138 -8.31 2.92 -0.14
C PRO A 138 -8.88 3.35 -1.49
N ALA A 139 -10.16 3.74 -1.56
CA ALA A 139 -10.81 4.19 -2.79
C ALA A 139 -10.28 5.55 -3.26
N GLU A 140 -10.11 6.51 -2.34
CA GLU A 140 -9.51 7.82 -2.64
C GLU A 140 -8.06 7.65 -3.11
N ARG A 141 -7.30 6.78 -2.45
CA ARG A 141 -5.92 6.46 -2.83
C ARG A 141 -5.83 5.80 -4.20
N ALA A 142 -6.73 4.87 -4.51
CA ALA A 142 -6.81 4.25 -5.83
C ALA A 142 -7.15 5.28 -6.92
N ARG A 143 -8.07 6.22 -6.63
CA ARG A 143 -8.42 7.32 -7.53
C ARG A 143 -7.25 8.27 -7.78
N LEU A 144 -6.55 8.68 -6.73
CA LEU A 144 -5.33 9.48 -6.83
C LEU A 144 -4.26 8.75 -7.65
N GLY A 145 -4.03 7.46 -7.38
CA GLY A 145 -3.07 6.64 -8.11
C GLY A 145 -3.37 6.58 -9.61
N ALA A 146 -4.63 6.34 -9.96
CA ALA A 146 -5.05 6.28 -11.36
C ALA A 146 -4.89 7.63 -12.09
N TYR A 147 -5.16 8.77 -11.42
CA TYR A 147 -4.87 10.09 -11.99
C TYR A 147 -3.36 10.32 -12.22
N LEU A 148 -2.53 9.94 -11.25
CA LEU A 148 -1.07 10.10 -11.35
C LEU A 148 -0.47 9.20 -12.44
N ASP A 149 -1.00 7.99 -12.61
CA ASP A 149 -0.62 7.10 -13.72
C ASP A 149 -1.01 7.73 -15.07
N GLN A 150 -2.22 8.31 -15.20
CA GLN A 150 -2.64 9.02 -16.41
C GLN A 150 -1.72 10.20 -16.75
N LEU A 151 -1.31 10.99 -15.76
CA LEU A 151 -0.36 12.09 -15.96
C LEU A 151 1.01 11.60 -16.45
N ARG A 152 1.52 10.49 -15.88
CA ARG A 152 2.77 9.87 -16.34
C ARG A 152 2.66 9.43 -17.80
N ASP A 153 1.57 8.76 -18.15
CA ASP A 153 1.37 8.19 -19.47
C ASP A 153 1.21 9.30 -20.53
N GLN A 154 0.53 10.41 -20.19
CA GLN A 154 0.45 11.61 -21.04
C GLN A 154 1.81 12.25 -21.30
N LYS A 155 2.68 12.31 -20.29
CA LYS A 155 4.04 12.87 -20.42
C LYS A 155 5.00 11.94 -21.18
N SER A 156 4.65 10.67 -21.31
CA SER A 156 5.45 9.64 -22.00
C SER A 156 5.02 9.41 -23.44
N ALA A 157 3.94 10.07 -23.90
CA ALA A 157 3.48 10.00 -25.28
C ALA A 157 4.47 10.75 -26.21
N PRO A 158 4.83 10.15 -27.36
CA PRO A 158 5.79 10.70 -28.30
C PRO A 158 5.32 11.97 -29.04
#